data_AF-A0A1M5IWZ8-F1
#
_entry.id   AF-A0A1M5IWZ8-F1
#
_cell.length_a   1.000
_cell.length_b   1.000
_cell.length_c   1.000
_cell.angle_alpha   90.00
_cell.angle_beta   90.00
_cell.angle_gamma   90.00
#
_symmetry.space_group_name_H-M   'P 1'
#
loop_
_entity.id
_entity.type
_entity.pdbx_description
1 polymer ?
#
loop_
_entity_poly.entity_id
_entity_poly.type
_entity_poly.pdbx_seq_one_letter_code
_entity_poly.pdbx_strand_id
1 'polypeptide(L)'
;MKQLIKIKNHNGNLGVSARELHRFLETQTRFYEWINRMLEYDFVEDVDFQCLHKNVQMPNGGTKQAFDDYILSIDTAKEIAMIQRSSKGKQARQYFIAMEKAAIGKMLSTNYLHRIDKSSLSNKRIELLNEIRVYLKWGDMYSASLELNMNSTYVRNVARGKAYNTRKADLIVNFLYKKALANKQEILFGYDEMIATLKK
;
A
#
# COMPACT_ATOMS: atom_id res chain seq x y z
N MET A 1 -16.83 -21.27 -6.42
CA MET A 1 -16.80 -20.73 -7.80
C MET A 1 -15.72 -21.45 -8.59
N LYS A 2 -15.98 -21.80 -9.85
CA LYS A 2 -14.97 -22.38 -10.75
C LYS A 2 -14.06 -21.26 -11.29
N GLN A 3 -12.75 -21.46 -11.30
CA GLN A 3 -11.80 -20.49 -11.85
C GLN A 3 -12.00 -20.37 -13.37
N LEU A 4 -12.36 -19.18 -13.85
CA LEU A 4 -12.61 -18.92 -15.27
C LEU A 4 -11.40 -18.31 -15.98
N ILE A 5 -10.71 -17.40 -15.31
CA ILE A 5 -9.51 -16.72 -15.81
C ILE A 5 -8.36 -17.05 -14.86
N LYS A 6 -7.24 -17.51 -15.42
CA LYS A 6 -6.04 -17.87 -14.65
C LYS A 6 -5.18 -16.64 -14.43
N ILE A 7 -4.75 -16.44 -13.19
CA ILE A 7 -3.77 -15.42 -12.82
C ILE A 7 -2.42 -16.13 -12.69
N LYS A 8 -1.39 -15.58 -13.32
CA LYS A 8 -0.02 -16.10 -13.30
C LYS A 8 0.89 -15.09 -12.61
N ASN A 9 1.91 -15.58 -11.92
CA ASN A 9 2.99 -14.74 -11.41
C ASN A 9 4.08 -14.63 -12.49
N HIS A 10 4.44 -13.40 -12.85
CA HIS A 10 5.53 -13.12 -13.76
C HIS A 10 6.46 -12.08 -13.13
N ASN A 11 7.68 -12.50 -12.82
CA ASN A 11 8.73 -11.66 -12.23
C ASN A 11 8.30 -10.91 -10.96
N GLY A 12 7.41 -11.50 -10.14
CA GLY A 12 6.90 -10.89 -8.91
C GLY A 12 5.58 -10.14 -9.09
N ASN A 13 5.13 -9.91 -10.33
CA ASN A 13 3.87 -9.26 -10.64
C ASN A 13 2.79 -10.30 -10.98
N LEU A 14 1.60 -10.13 -10.39
CA LEU A 14 0.44 -10.95 -10.72
C LEU A 14 -0.24 -10.38 -11.97
N GLY A 15 -0.43 -11.22 -12.98
CA GLY A 15 -1.03 -10.81 -14.25
C GLY A 15 -1.83 -11.90 -14.94
N VAL A 16 -2.51 -11.52 -16.02
CA VAL A 16 -3.35 -12.38 -16.85
C VAL A 16 -2.74 -12.44 -18.25
N SER A 17 -2.65 -13.64 -18.82
CA SER A 17 -2.23 -13.81 -20.22
C SER A 17 -3.31 -13.24 -21.16
N ALA A 18 -2.91 -12.33 -22.04
CA ALA A 18 -3.80 -11.74 -23.03
C ALA A 18 -4.36 -12.80 -23.98
N ARG A 19 -3.56 -13.80 -24.39
CA ARG A 19 -4.05 -14.93 -25.19
C ARG A 19 -5.12 -15.75 -24.48
N GLU A 20 -4.93 -16.05 -23.20
CA GLU A 20 -5.94 -16.78 -22.43
C GLU A 20 -7.24 -15.97 -22.29
N LEU A 21 -7.12 -14.66 -22.06
CA LEU A 21 -8.26 -13.75 -22.01
C LEU A 21 -8.99 -13.69 -23.36
N HIS A 22 -8.26 -13.50 -24.47
CA HIS A 22 -8.82 -13.51 -25.83
C HIS A 22 -9.58 -14.80 -26.14
N ARG A 23 -8.98 -15.94 -25.80
CA ARG A 23 -9.59 -17.27 -25.99
C ARG A 23 -10.85 -17.44 -25.16
N PHE A 24 -10.85 -16.96 -23.93
CA PHE A 24 -12.03 -17.00 -23.06
C PHE A 24 -13.17 -16.13 -23.60
N LEU A 25 -12.83 -14.95 -24.13
CA LEU A 25 -13.79 -14.01 -24.69
C LEU A 25 -14.41 -14.47 -26.02
N GLU A 26 -13.83 -15.50 -26.66
CA GLU A 26 -14.27 -16.05 -27.95
C GLU A 26 -14.41 -14.96 -29.02
N THR A 27 -13.45 -14.01 -29.04
CA THR A 27 -13.49 -12.92 -30.00
C THR A 27 -13.09 -13.41 -31.39
N GLN A 28 -13.87 -13.05 -32.41
CA GLN A 28 -13.68 -13.49 -33.80
C GLN A 28 -12.42 -12.88 -34.44
N THR A 29 -12.01 -11.68 -34.00
CA THR A 29 -10.80 -11.01 -34.49
C THR A 29 -9.56 -11.79 -34.07
N ARG A 30 -8.58 -11.89 -34.97
CA ARG A 30 -7.30 -12.55 -34.70
C ARG A 30 -6.63 -11.90 -33.50
N PHE A 31 -5.93 -12.70 -32.69
CA PHE A 31 -5.33 -12.24 -31.43
C PHE A 31 -4.48 -10.97 -31.60
N TYR A 32 -3.63 -10.92 -32.62
CA TYR A 32 -2.72 -9.78 -32.85
C TYR A 32 -3.48 -8.47 -33.15
N GLU A 33 -4.48 -8.52 -34.03
CA GLU A 33 -5.32 -7.36 -34.35
C GLU A 33 -6.16 -6.94 -33.14
N TRP A 34 -6.64 -7.93 -32.39
CA TRP A 34 -7.43 -7.70 -31.19
C TRP A 34 -6.62 -7.00 -30.11
N ILE A 35 -5.44 -7.51 -29.77
CA ILE A 35 -4.65 -6.99 -28.65
C ILE A 35 -4.12 -5.59 -28.96
N ASN A 36 -3.64 -5.31 -30.18
CA ASN A 36 -3.20 -3.98 -30.56
C ASN A 36 -4.32 -2.94 -30.37
N ARG A 37 -5.54 -3.26 -30.83
CA ARG A 37 -6.71 -2.41 -30.61
C ARG A 37 -7.09 -2.26 -29.13
N MET A 38 -6.86 -3.29 -28.31
CA MET A 38 -7.12 -3.17 -26.86
C MET A 38 -6.07 -2.30 -26.17
N LEU A 39 -4.82 -2.34 -26.62
CA LEU A 39 -3.72 -1.55 -26.06
C LEU A 39 -3.79 -0.06 -26.46
N GLU A 40 -4.56 0.30 -27.49
CA GLU A 40 -4.82 1.69 -27.90
C GLU A 40 -5.65 2.50 -26.88
N TYR A 41 -6.26 1.87 -25.87
CA TYR A 41 -7.06 2.54 -24.84
C TYR A 41 -6.21 3.16 -23.72
N ASP A 42 -5.17 3.93 -24.09
CA ASP A 42 -4.27 4.65 -23.17
C ASP A 42 -3.54 3.77 -22.12
N PHE A 43 -3.29 2.49 -22.43
CA PHE A 43 -2.50 1.62 -21.56
C PHE A 43 -1.00 1.85 -21.73
N VAL A 44 -0.27 1.80 -20.62
CA VAL A 44 1.18 2.06 -20.58
C VAL A 44 1.96 0.75 -20.43
N GLU A 45 2.92 0.53 -21.33
CA GLU A 45 3.84 -0.62 -21.24
C GLU A 45 4.65 -0.57 -19.92
N ASP A 46 4.93 -1.73 -19.34
CA ASP A 46 5.55 -1.94 -18.02
C ASP A 46 4.72 -1.52 -16.79
N VAL A 47 3.59 -0.85 -16.98
CA VAL A 47 2.61 -0.54 -15.92
C VAL A 47 1.38 -1.43 -16.06
N ASP A 48 0.72 -1.35 -17.22
CA ASP A 48 -0.53 -2.02 -17.51
C ASP A 48 -0.34 -3.37 -18.20
N PHE A 49 0.74 -3.50 -18.98
CA PHE A 49 1.06 -4.74 -19.66
C PHE A 49 2.56 -4.89 -19.93
N GLN A 50 2.99 -6.13 -20.19
CA GLN A 50 4.35 -6.46 -20.59
C GLN A 50 4.35 -7.41 -21.80
N CYS A 51 5.22 -7.12 -22.78
CA CYS A 51 5.45 -7.98 -23.94
C CYS A 51 6.32 -9.19 -23.59
N LEU A 52 5.79 -10.40 -23.79
CA LEU A 52 6.57 -11.62 -23.70
C LEU A 52 7.17 -12.00 -25.05
N HIS A 53 8.43 -12.36 -24.99
CA HIS A 53 9.17 -12.87 -26.12
C HIS A 53 9.73 -14.25 -25.80
N LYS A 54 9.79 -15.12 -26.82
CA LYS A 54 10.43 -16.43 -26.73
C LYS A 54 11.55 -16.54 -27.74
N ASN A 55 12.58 -17.29 -27.37
CA ASN A 55 13.66 -17.63 -28.28
C ASN A 55 13.24 -18.81 -29.15
N VAL A 56 13.25 -18.61 -30.47
CA VAL A 56 12.91 -19.62 -31.48
C VAL A 56 14.18 -19.98 -32.22
N GLN A 57 14.47 -21.28 -32.29
CA GLN A 57 15.56 -21.78 -33.13
C GLN A 57 15.17 -21.70 -34.61
N MET A 58 16.07 -21.13 -35.39
CA MET A 58 15.95 -21.03 -36.83
C MET A 58 16.55 -22.26 -37.52
N PRO A 59 16.10 -22.61 -38.74
CA PRO A 59 16.63 -23.75 -39.50
C PRO A 59 18.13 -23.66 -39.79
N ASN A 60 18.71 -22.45 -39.77
CA ASN A 60 20.14 -22.20 -39.97
C ASN A 60 20.97 -22.30 -38.68
N GLY A 61 20.40 -22.78 -37.57
CA GLY A 61 21.08 -22.91 -36.27
C GLY A 61 21.15 -21.61 -35.46
N GLY A 62 20.63 -20.49 -35.96
CA GLY A 62 20.52 -19.24 -35.22
C GLY A 62 19.35 -19.24 -34.23
N THR A 63 19.39 -18.35 -33.24
CA THR A 63 18.26 -18.12 -32.33
C THR A 63 17.69 -16.73 -32.59
N LYS A 64 16.37 -16.64 -32.82
CA LYS A 64 15.65 -15.38 -32.99
C LYS A 64 14.65 -15.18 -31.85
N GLN A 65 14.63 -13.98 -31.28
CA GLN A 65 13.59 -13.58 -30.36
C GLN A 65 12.30 -13.29 -31.13
N ALA A 66 11.24 -14.04 -30.86
CA ALA A 66 9.93 -13.89 -31.47
C ALA A 66 8.91 -13.49 -30.40
N PHE A 67 7.97 -12.62 -30.78
CA PHE A 67 6.84 -12.27 -29.94
C PHE A 67 6.05 -13.53 -29.56
N ASP A 68 5.68 -13.66 -28.28
CA ASP A 68 4.92 -14.78 -27.76
C ASP A 68 3.52 -14.36 -27.29
N ASP A 69 3.42 -13.50 -26.29
CA ASP A 69 2.16 -13.11 -25.64
C ASP A 69 2.28 -11.75 -24.94
N TYR A 70 1.18 -11.21 -24.41
CA TYR A 70 1.18 -10.09 -23.48
C TYR A 70 0.73 -10.56 -22.10
N ILE A 71 1.40 -10.08 -21.06
CA ILE A 71 0.90 -10.18 -19.69
C ILE A 71 0.23 -8.87 -19.36
N LEU A 72 -1.06 -8.93 -19.03
CA LEU A 72 -1.86 -7.79 -18.60
C LEU A 72 -1.88 -7.74 -17.08
N SER A 73 -1.85 -6.54 -16.51
CA SER A 73 -2.22 -6.34 -15.12
C SER A 73 -3.66 -6.82 -14.90
N ILE A 74 -4.01 -7.14 -13.65
CA ILE A 74 -5.37 -7.58 -13.32
C ILE A 74 -6.38 -6.46 -13.61
N ASP A 75 -5.99 -5.19 -13.41
CA ASP A 75 -6.81 -4.01 -13.68
C ASP A 75 -7.05 -3.82 -15.18
N THR A 76 -6.00 -3.90 -15.99
CA THR A 76 -6.08 -3.85 -17.45
C THR A 76 -6.94 -4.98 -18.02
N ALA A 77 -6.80 -6.21 -17.51
CA ALA A 77 -7.63 -7.34 -17.92
C ALA A 77 -9.11 -7.14 -17.56
N LYS A 78 -9.40 -6.48 -16.43
CA LYS A 78 -10.76 -6.09 -16.04
C LYS A 78 -11.35 -5.08 -17.01
N GLU A 79 -10.61 -4.02 -17.32
CA GLU A 79 -11.07 -2.98 -18.25
C GLU A 79 -11.36 -3.55 -19.64
N ILE A 80 -10.45 -4.35 -20.18
CA ILE A 80 -10.64 -5.04 -21.47
C ILE A 80 -11.90 -5.91 -21.44
N ALA A 81 -12.15 -6.65 -20.36
CA ALA A 81 -13.36 -7.45 -20.21
C ALA A 81 -14.64 -6.60 -20.10
N MET A 82 -14.56 -5.40 -19.52
CA MET A 82 -15.68 -4.47 -19.43
C MET A 82 -16.03 -3.83 -20.78
N ILE A 83 -15.05 -3.62 -21.66
CA ILE A 83 -15.25 -3.10 -23.02
C ILE A 83 -15.97 -4.11 -23.91
N GLN A 84 -15.79 -5.42 -23.69
CA GLN A 84 -16.40 -6.45 -24.53
C GLN A 84 -17.92 -6.52 -24.39
N ARG A 85 -18.63 -6.14 -25.46
CA ARG A 85 -20.10 -6.24 -25.59
C ARG A 85 -20.56 -7.65 -25.99
N SER A 86 -20.05 -8.69 -25.34
CA SER A 86 -20.38 -10.09 -25.61
C SER A 86 -20.87 -10.83 -24.36
N SER A 87 -21.53 -11.98 -24.54
CA SER A 87 -21.97 -12.83 -23.43
C SER A 87 -20.78 -13.33 -22.59
N LYS A 88 -19.66 -13.65 -23.23
CA LYS A 88 -18.40 -14.02 -22.58
C LYS A 88 -17.74 -12.82 -21.89
N GLY A 89 -17.77 -11.64 -22.49
CA GLY A 89 -17.37 -10.39 -21.84
C GLY A 89 -18.15 -10.13 -20.55
N LYS A 90 -19.48 -10.30 -20.59
CA LYS A 90 -20.33 -10.21 -19.38
C LYS A 90 -19.93 -11.23 -18.32
N GLN A 91 -19.62 -12.47 -18.70
CA GLN A 91 -19.15 -13.51 -17.77
C GLN A 91 -17.79 -13.15 -17.15
N ALA A 92 -16.82 -12.69 -17.95
CA ALA A 92 -15.52 -12.23 -17.47
C ALA A 92 -15.67 -11.09 -16.46
N ARG A 93 -16.46 -10.06 -16.80
CA ARG A 93 -16.75 -8.93 -15.92
C ARG A 93 -17.39 -9.37 -14.61
N GLN A 94 -18.41 -10.22 -14.66
CA GLN A 94 -19.05 -10.75 -13.46
C GLN A 94 -18.09 -11.57 -12.61
N TYR A 95 -17.21 -12.36 -13.24
CA TYR A 95 -16.17 -13.11 -12.55
C TYR A 95 -15.20 -12.18 -11.81
N PHE A 96 -14.68 -11.17 -12.48
CA PHE A 96 -13.77 -10.20 -11.84
C PHE A 96 -14.46 -9.45 -10.70
N ILE A 97 -15.68 -8.96 -10.89
CA ILE A 97 -16.46 -8.30 -9.82
C ILE A 97 -16.70 -9.27 -8.65
N ALA A 98 -17.00 -10.54 -8.91
CA ALA A 98 -17.20 -11.54 -7.87
C ALA A 98 -15.90 -11.85 -7.12
N MET A 99 -14.76 -11.89 -7.81
CA MET A 99 -13.44 -12.04 -7.19
C MET A 99 -13.04 -10.82 -6.38
N GLU A 100 -13.32 -9.60 -6.84
CA GLU A 100 -13.12 -8.37 -6.05
C GLU A 100 -14.00 -8.37 -4.82
N LYS A 101 -15.30 -8.69 -4.94
CA LYS A 101 -16.20 -8.83 -3.78
C LYS A 101 -15.76 -9.92 -2.82
N ALA A 102 -15.23 -11.03 -3.33
CA ALA A 102 -14.68 -12.10 -2.48
C ALA A 102 -13.36 -11.68 -1.84
N ALA A 103 -12.50 -10.94 -2.53
CA ALA A 103 -11.25 -10.41 -2.01
C ALA A 103 -11.49 -9.31 -0.97
N ILE A 104 -12.42 -8.38 -1.24
CA ILE A 104 -12.92 -7.38 -0.30
C ILE A 104 -13.63 -8.09 0.84
N GLY A 105 -14.50 -9.06 0.60
CA GLY A 105 -15.17 -9.83 1.65
C GLY A 105 -14.19 -10.66 2.48
N LYS A 106 -13.12 -11.19 1.89
CA LYS A 106 -12.02 -11.85 2.59
C LYS A 106 -11.21 -10.84 3.37
N MET A 107 -10.84 -9.69 2.78
CA MET A 107 -10.13 -8.59 3.44
C MET A 107 -10.95 -8.04 4.59
N LEU A 108 -12.26 -7.84 4.40
CA LEU A 108 -13.19 -7.38 5.41
C LEU A 108 -13.40 -8.48 6.45
N SER A 109 -13.62 -9.75 6.13
CA SER A 109 -13.71 -10.80 7.16
C SER A 109 -12.39 -11.02 7.89
N THR A 110 -11.26 -10.91 7.19
CA THR A 110 -9.93 -10.86 7.82
C THR A 110 -9.69 -9.57 8.57
N ASN A 111 -10.32 -8.42 8.26
CA ASN A 111 -10.17 -7.14 8.97
C ASN A 111 -11.27 -6.86 10.01
N TYR A 112 -12.38 -7.61 9.98
CA TYR A 112 -13.44 -7.63 10.97
C TYR A 112 -13.15 -8.72 12.03
N LEU A 113 -12.27 -9.70 11.73
CA LEU A 113 -11.76 -10.70 12.68
C LEU A 113 -10.22 -10.70 12.88
N HIS A 114 -9.41 -9.90 12.16
CA HIS A 114 -8.18 -9.29 12.69
C HIS A 114 -8.60 -7.93 13.26
N ARG A 115 -8.73 -7.81 14.57
CA ARG A 115 -7.64 -7.22 15.37
C ARG A 115 -7.13 -5.93 14.75
N ILE A 116 -7.52 -4.79 15.32
CA ILE A 116 -6.56 -3.69 15.53
C ILE A 116 -5.31 -4.38 16.04
N ASP A 117 -4.31 -4.52 15.19
CA ASP A 117 -3.12 -5.26 15.53
C ASP A 117 -2.53 -4.56 16.75
N LYS A 118 -2.56 -5.23 17.91
CA LYS A 118 -1.98 -4.68 19.14
C LYS A 118 -0.51 -4.33 18.88
N SER A 119 0.15 -4.98 17.90
CA SER A 119 1.47 -4.60 17.41
C SER A 119 1.45 -3.29 16.62
N SER A 120 0.56 -3.07 15.63
CA SER A 120 0.49 -1.82 14.85
C SER A 120 0.12 -0.58 15.69
N LEU A 121 -0.85 -0.67 16.60
CA LEU A 121 -1.22 0.45 17.48
C LEU A 121 -0.15 0.71 18.56
N SER A 122 0.48 -0.34 19.10
CA SER A 122 1.60 -0.16 20.04
C SER A 122 2.84 0.40 19.32
N ASN A 123 3.10 -0.01 18.09
CA ASN A 123 4.20 0.52 17.25
C ASN A 123 3.99 2.00 16.94
N LYS A 124 2.79 2.41 16.50
CA LYS A 124 2.45 3.82 16.26
C LYS A 124 2.53 4.66 17.54
N ARG A 125 2.19 4.09 18.70
CA ARG A 125 2.39 4.76 20.00
C ARG A 125 3.85 4.91 20.38
N ILE A 126 4.67 3.89 20.11
CA ILE A 126 6.12 3.95 20.35
C ILE A 126 6.74 4.99 19.41
N GLU A 127 6.32 5.05 18.15
CA GLU A 127 6.73 6.06 17.17
C GLU A 127 6.38 7.48 17.65
N LEU A 128 5.13 7.71 18.06
CA LEU A 128 4.71 8.98 18.67
C LEU A 128 5.55 9.35 19.91
N LEU A 129 5.83 8.38 20.78
CA LEU A 129 6.65 8.62 21.98
C LEU A 129 8.11 8.93 21.64
N ASN A 130 8.66 8.33 20.58
CA ASN A 130 9.99 8.65 20.08
C ASN A 130 10.03 10.09 19.55
N GLU A 131 9.03 10.51 18.77
CA GLU A 131 8.89 11.89 18.29
C GLU A 131 8.77 12.92 19.43
N ILE A 132 7.91 12.65 20.42
CA ILE A 132 7.75 13.50 21.60
C ILE A 132 9.08 13.63 22.35
N ARG A 133 9.80 12.52 22.54
CA ARG A 133 11.06 12.49 23.30
C ARG A 133 12.15 13.36 22.71
N VAL A 134 12.19 13.57 21.40
CA VAL A 134 13.18 14.43 20.74
C VAL A 134 13.11 15.86 21.27
N TYR A 135 11.92 16.34 21.64
CA TYR A 135 11.69 17.72 22.05
C TYR A 135 11.44 17.89 23.56
N LEU A 136 11.60 16.84 24.37
CA LEU A 136 11.49 16.96 25.83
C LEU A 136 12.79 17.51 26.44
N LYS A 137 12.65 18.48 27.34
CA LYS A 137 13.75 19.05 28.15
C LYS A 137 13.92 18.26 29.45
N TRP A 138 15.09 18.44 30.08
CA TRP A 138 15.32 17.90 31.41
C TRP A 138 14.33 18.50 32.41
N GLY A 139 13.67 17.66 33.21
CA GLY A 139 12.63 18.08 34.14
C GLY A 139 11.18 17.95 33.64
N ASP A 140 10.93 17.80 32.33
CA ASP A 140 9.56 17.72 31.80
C ASP A 140 8.80 16.45 32.25
N MET A 141 9.50 15.33 32.42
CA MET A 141 8.90 14.13 33.00
C MET A 141 8.62 14.28 34.49
N TYR A 142 9.38 15.13 35.19
CA TYR A 142 9.17 15.41 36.60
C TYR A 142 8.00 16.39 36.80
N SER A 143 7.87 17.41 35.94
CA SER A 143 6.70 18.29 35.94
C SER A 143 5.41 17.52 35.63
N ALA A 144 5.45 16.57 34.70
CA ALA A 144 4.32 15.66 34.44
C ALA A 144 3.93 14.82 35.68
N SER A 145 4.92 14.40 36.48
CA SER A 145 4.69 13.66 37.72
C SER A 145 4.01 14.52 38.79
N LEU A 146 4.45 15.78 38.93
CA LEU A 146 3.88 16.75 39.86
C LEU A 146 2.46 17.17 39.48
N GLU A 147 2.26 17.62 38.24
CA GLU A 147 0.96 18.16 37.79
C GLU A 147 -0.13 17.09 37.70
N LEU A 148 0.21 15.87 37.27
CA LEU A 148 -0.75 14.78 37.17
C LEU A 148 -0.89 13.98 38.47
N ASN A 149 -0.14 14.34 39.52
CA ASN A 149 -0.04 13.61 40.78
C ASN A 149 0.21 12.09 40.55
N MET A 150 1.19 11.78 39.70
CA MET A 150 1.52 10.41 39.31
C MET A 150 2.94 10.04 39.72
N ASN A 151 3.19 8.75 40.00
CA ASN A 151 4.52 8.27 40.35
C ASN A 151 5.53 8.54 39.21
N SER A 152 6.64 9.20 39.52
CA SER A 152 7.71 9.54 38.57
C SER A 152 8.25 8.32 37.80
N THR A 153 8.33 7.16 38.45
CA THR A 153 8.75 5.90 37.81
C THR A 153 7.71 5.40 36.82
N TYR A 154 6.42 5.59 37.11
CA TYR A 154 5.35 5.27 36.18
C TYR A 154 5.37 6.20 34.96
N VAL A 155 5.54 7.51 35.16
CA VAL A 155 5.70 8.49 34.07
C VAL A 155 6.87 8.13 33.15
N ARG A 156 8.02 7.77 33.72
CA ARG A 156 9.20 7.30 32.96
C ARG A 156 8.93 6.02 32.18
N ASN A 157 8.18 5.07 32.75
CA ASN A 157 7.81 3.84 32.06
C ASN A 157 6.85 4.09 30.89
N VAL A 158 5.91 5.02 31.04
CA VAL A 158 5.02 5.45 29.95
C VAL A 158 5.82 6.13 28.83
N ALA A 159 6.70 7.07 29.17
CA ALA A 159 7.53 7.77 28.19
C ALA A 159 8.50 6.84 27.43
N ARG A 160 8.88 5.70 28.02
CA ARG A 160 9.72 4.66 27.41
C ARG A 160 8.92 3.62 26.61
N GLY A 161 7.60 3.77 26.51
CA GLY A 161 6.72 2.79 25.85
C GLY A 161 6.58 1.47 26.62
N LYS A 162 7.00 1.42 27.89
CA LYS A 162 6.91 0.22 28.75
C LYS A 162 5.58 0.09 29.49
N ALA A 163 4.80 1.18 29.57
CA ALA A 163 3.47 1.21 30.17
C ALA A 163 2.50 1.98 29.27
N TYR A 164 1.38 1.35 28.89
CA TYR A 164 0.42 1.89 27.92
C TYR A 164 -0.96 1.22 28.09
N ASN A 165 -1.95 1.60 27.27
CA ASN A 165 -3.34 1.09 27.32
C ASN A 165 -4.08 1.40 28.63
N THR A 166 -3.72 2.49 29.32
CA THR A 166 -4.47 2.95 30.49
C THR A 166 -4.77 4.43 30.35
N ARG A 167 -5.92 4.87 30.88
CA ARG A 167 -6.30 6.29 30.90
C ARG A 167 -5.22 7.16 31.54
N LYS A 168 -4.53 6.64 32.57
CA LYS A 168 -3.40 7.33 33.21
C LYS A 168 -2.22 7.51 32.26
N ALA A 169 -1.87 6.47 31.50
CA ALA A 169 -0.82 6.58 30.49
C ALA A 169 -1.18 7.58 29.39
N ASP A 170 -2.42 7.57 28.90
CA ASP A 170 -2.85 8.52 27.85
C ASP A 170 -2.79 9.99 28.33
N LEU A 171 -3.13 10.26 29.59
CA LEU A 171 -2.97 11.59 30.20
C LEU A 171 -1.50 12.05 30.25
N ILE A 172 -0.59 11.13 30.60
CA ILE A 172 0.85 11.40 30.59
C ILE A 172 1.33 11.69 29.17
N VAL A 173 0.96 10.86 28.19
CA VAL A 173 1.39 11.06 26.79
C VAL A 173 0.91 12.41 26.26
N ASN A 174 -0.34 12.78 26.53
CA ASN A 174 -0.89 14.07 26.11
C ASN A 174 -0.17 15.25 26.79
N PHE A 175 0.14 15.12 28.08
CA PHE A 175 0.90 16.14 28.80
C PHE A 175 2.30 16.35 28.20
N LEU A 176 3.03 15.25 28.00
CA LEU A 176 4.37 15.27 27.42
C LEU A 176 4.36 15.78 25.97
N TYR A 177 3.33 15.44 25.20
CA TYR A 177 3.12 15.98 23.85
C TYR A 177 3.00 17.50 23.86
N LYS A 178 2.18 18.07 24.76
CA LYS A 178 2.01 19.53 24.87
C LYS A 178 3.31 20.23 25.27
N LYS A 179 4.07 19.67 26.21
CA LYS A 179 5.40 20.18 26.61
C LYS A 179 6.39 20.13 25.45
N ALA A 180 6.48 19.00 24.76
CA ALA A 180 7.33 18.82 23.59
C ALA A 180 6.99 19.84 22.48
N LEU A 181 5.71 20.12 22.24
CA LEU A 181 5.27 21.10 21.25
C LEU A 181 5.65 22.53 21.62
N ALA A 182 5.51 22.91 22.90
CA ALA A 182 5.95 24.20 23.40
C ALA A 182 7.49 24.37 23.29
N ASN A 183 8.25 23.36 23.69
CA ASN A 183 9.70 23.35 23.56
C ASN A 183 10.16 23.48 22.10
N LYS A 184 9.47 22.79 21.18
CA LYS A 184 9.74 22.89 19.74
C LYS A 184 9.50 24.30 19.22
N GLN A 185 8.40 24.95 19.65
CA GLN A 185 8.12 26.34 19.27
C GLN A 185 9.15 27.32 19.83
N GLU A 186 9.61 27.12 21.07
CA GLU A 186 10.66 27.93 21.67
C GLU A 186 11.99 27.83 20.90
N ILE A 187 12.36 26.62 20.46
CA ILE A 187 13.53 26.40 19.61
C ILE A 187 13.40 27.14 18.26
N LEU A 188 12.24 27.06 17.62
CA LEU A 188 11.96 27.75 16.36
C LEU A 188 12.07 29.28 16.50
N PHE A 189 11.50 29.84 17.57
CA PHE A 189 11.59 31.27 17.86
C PHE A 189 13.05 31.73 18.04
N GLY A 190 13.89 30.90 18.68
CA GLY A 190 15.32 31.17 18.80
C GLY A 190 16.05 31.20 17.45
N TYR A 191 15.68 30.34 16.49
CA TYR A 191 16.24 30.41 15.15
C TYR A 191 15.85 31.68 14.40
N ASP A 192 14.62 32.16 14.56
CA ASP A 192 14.18 33.41 13.93
C ASP A 192 14.97 34.62 14.45
N GLU A 193 15.27 34.66 15.76
CA GLU A 193 16.13 35.68 16.36
C GLU A 193 17.58 35.60 15.85
N MET A 194 18.13 34.40 15.69
CA MET A 194 19.46 34.17 15.11
C MET A 194 19.53 34.57 13.63
N ILE A 195 18.49 34.26 12.84
CA ILE A 195 18.39 34.67 11.45
C ILE A 195 18.26 36.20 11.34
N ALA A 196 17.51 36.82 12.24
CA ALA A 196 17.37 38.28 12.29
C ALA A 196 18.67 38.99 12.65
N THR A 197 19.52 38.37 13.48
CA THR A 197 20.86 38.90 13.81
C THR A 197 21.85 38.74 12.68
N LEU A 198 21.79 37.67 11.89
CA LEU A 198 22.64 37.48 10.70
C LEU A 198 22.29 38.40 9.53
N LYS A 199 21.08 38.97 9.50
CA LYS A 199 20.61 39.89 8.46
C LYS A 199 20.94 41.36 8.74
N LYS A 200 21.51 41.68 9.91
CA LYS A 200 22.02 43.01 10.26
C LYS A 200 23.51 43.10 9.94
#